data_AF-A0A9W8CKL8-F1
#
_entry.id   AF-A0A9W8CKL8-F1
#
_cell.length_a   1.000
_cell.length_b   1.000
_cell.length_c   1.000
_cell.angle_alpha   90.00
_cell.angle_beta   90.00
_cell.angle_gamma   90.00
#
_symmetry.space_group_name_H-M   'P 1'
#
loop_
_entity.id
_entity.type
_entity.pdbx_description
1 polymer ?
#
loop_
_entity_poly.entity_id
_entity_poly.type
_entity_poly.pdbx_seq_one_letter_code
_entity_poly.pdbx_strand_id
1 'polypeptide(L)'
;MFSSPIQKAGAVSVYQGVRLGLRAVHTTVAVPARRRNDRKAELEAQRAAEAEAARRAQEQLRKLKDTKFLNSLVKADGLFESTQISQQDAAISSSMAFQDKTSSGGSQQFDAGLKRQADSGRYSCSIKPEEVRMVTYVAPKALAGSEGGFNLHMLPEKAAKDAEAQADIVRRIVALENANSKAVVHYNIERALDTFGRSEGDSGSAEVQAAVWTVRINNLEDHLRVNRKDHQNRRAYTKLLHKRAKMLKYLKRESLERYYLCLKQLGLTKEMVEGEIVPPKRVE
;
A
#
# COMPACT_ATOMS: atom_id res chain seq x y z
N MET A 1 -5.47 -0.39 40.62
CA MET A 1 -4.25 -0.23 41.45
C MET A 1 -3.11 0.20 40.54
N PHE A 2 -3.00 1.50 40.26
CA PHE A 2 -1.95 2.05 39.40
C PHE A 2 -0.86 2.68 40.28
N SER A 3 0.34 2.12 40.19
CA SER A 3 1.57 2.66 40.77
C SER A 3 2.11 3.77 39.86
N SER A 4 2.28 4.98 40.39
CA SER A 4 2.91 6.11 39.71
C SER A 4 4.43 6.09 39.96
N PRO A 5 5.29 6.17 38.93
CA PRO A 5 6.72 6.33 39.14
C PRO A 5 7.10 7.79 39.40
N ILE A 6 7.79 7.93 40.53
CA ILE A 6 8.57 9.06 41.07
C ILE A 6 9.17 9.98 39.98
N GLN A 7 8.77 11.26 39.99
CA GLN A 7 9.45 12.32 39.24
C GLN A 7 10.79 12.65 39.90
N LYS A 8 11.91 12.27 39.26
CA LYS A 8 13.24 12.81 39.61
C LYS A 8 13.37 14.22 39.03
N ALA A 9 13.63 15.20 39.90
CA ALA A 9 14.02 16.55 39.50
C ALA A 9 15.40 16.48 38.81
N GLY A 10 15.42 16.70 37.49
CA GLY A 10 16.66 16.86 36.72
C GLY A 10 17.07 18.32 36.66
N ALA A 11 18.18 18.68 37.31
CA ALA A 11 18.85 19.95 37.11
C ALA A 11 19.42 20.03 35.68
N VAL A 12 19.11 21.10 34.95
CA VAL A 12 19.68 21.36 33.63
C VAL A 12 21.06 21.99 33.81
N SER A 13 22.12 21.20 33.61
CA SER A 13 23.51 21.65 33.63
C SER A 13 23.92 22.12 32.23
N VAL A 14 24.07 23.43 32.04
CA VAL A 14 24.66 24.01 30.82
C VAL A 14 26.19 24.00 30.99
N TYR A 15 26.87 23.07 30.31
CA TYR A 15 28.32 23.07 30.19
C TYR A 15 28.74 23.93 28.99
N GLN A 16 29.25 25.13 29.25
CA GLN A 16 30.19 25.81 28.35
C GLN A 16 31.54 25.85 29.06
N GLY A 17 32.50 25.09 28.53
CA GLY A 17 33.85 25.02 29.05
C GLY A 17 34.68 26.22 28.60
N VAL A 18 34.97 27.13 29.52
CA VAL A 18 36.23 27.88 29.57
C VAL A 18 36.71 27.83 31.02
N ARG A 19 37.82 27.13 31.25
CA ARG A 19 38.46 27.00 32.58
C ARG A 19 39.15 28.31 32.94
N LEU A 20 38.51 29.13 33.76
CA LEU A 20 39.20 30.04 34.68
C LEU A 20 38.46 30.01 36.02
N GLY A 21 39.21 29.75 37.09
CA GLY A 21 38.67 29.46 38.42
C GLY A 21 37.95 30.65 39.03
N LEU A 22 36.62 30.63 38.98
CA LEU A 22 35.73 31.41 39.83
C LEU A 22 34.68 30.44 40.38
N ARG A 23 34.65 30.27 41.71
CA ARG A 23 33.58 29.53 42.40
C ARG A 23 32.26 30.17 41.99
N ALA A 24 31.40 29.43 41.30
CA ALA A 24 30.06 29.89 40.97
C ALA A 24 29.29 30.13 42.28
N VAL A 25 29.15 31.39 42.67
CA VAL A 25 28.22 31.80 43.72
C VAL A 25 26.83 31.56 43.15
N HIS A 26 26.13 30.53 43.64
CA HIS A 26 24.73 30.34 43.33
C HIS A 26 23.94 31.50 43.93
N THR A 27 23.70 32.55 43.14
CA THR A 27 22.77 33.62 43.49
C THR A 27 21.35 33.12 43.25
N THR A 28 20.70 32.63 44.31
CA THR A 28 19.27 32.30 44.28
C THR A 28 18.45 33.58 44.30
N VAL A 29 18.34 34.26 43.16
CA VAL A 29 17.42 35.39 43.01
C VAL A 29 15.98 34.86 43.07
N ALA A 30 15.25 35.23 44.12
CA ALA A 30 13.86 34.84 44.30
C ALA A 30 12.97 35.51 43.24
N VAL A 31 12.69 34.80 42.14
CA VAL A 31 11.75 35.28 41.11
C VAL A 31 10.32 35.28 41.68
N PRO A 32 9.59 36.42 41.66
CA PRO A 32 8.23 36.52 42.21
C PRO A 32 7.25 35.58 41.49
N ALA A 33 6.29 35.02 42.23
CA ALA A 33 5.41 33.94 41.77
C ALA A 33 4.61 34.26 40.48
N ARG A 34 4.18 35.52 40.28
CA ARG A 34 3.46 35.93 39.06
C ARG A 34 4.29 35.70 37.78
N ARG A 35 5.56 36.13 37.77
CA ARG A 35 6.48 35.94 36.64
C ARG A 35 6.78 34.46 36.33
N ARG A 36 6.65 33.56 37.32
CA ARG A 36 6.82 32.12 37.11
C ARG A 36 5.61 31.50 36.40
N ASN A 37 4.40 31.98 36.70
CA ASN A 37 3.18 31.53 36.03
C ASN A 37 3.12 32.03 34.59
N ASP A 38 3.52 33.27 34.33
CA ASP A 38 3.56 33.84 32.97
C ASP A 38 4.54 33.06 32.08
N ARG A 39 5.75 32.77 32.57
CA ARG A 39 6.76 31.97 31.86
C ARG A 39 6.31 30.51 31.63
N LYS A 40 5.55 29.94 32.56
CA LYS A 40 4.96 28.60 32.40
C LYS A 40 3.88 28.60 31.32
N ALA A 41 3.02 29.62 31.29
CA ALA A 41 2.00 29.80 30.26
C ALA A 41 2.64 30.02 28.87
N GLU A 42 3.73 30.78 28.78
CA GLU A 42 4.52 30.94 27.55
C GLU A 42 5.10 29.61 27.05
N LEU A 43 5.69 28.80 27.95
CA LEU A 43 6.22 27.47 27.60
C LEU A 43 5.12 26.49 27.18
N GLU A 44 3.95 26.55 27.82
CA GLU A 44 2.78 25.75 27.45
C GLU A 44 2.21 26.18 26.09
N ALA A 45 2.16 27.49 25.83
CA ALA A 45 1.78 28.04 24.52
C ALA A 45 2.77 27.64 23.41
N GLN A 46 4.08 27.66 23.70
CA GLN A 46 5.11 27.18 22.76
C GLN A 46 4.94 25.68 22.45
N ARG A 47 4.76 24.84 23.48
CA ARG A 47 4.50 23.40 23.29
C ARG A 47 3.20 23.14 22.53
N ALA A 48 2.15 23.92 22.78
CA ALA A 48 0.90 23.84 22.05
C ALA A 48 1.08 24.23 20.58
N ALA A 49 1.81 25.31 20.30
CA ALA A 49 2.14 25.74 18.94
C ALA A 49 3.01 24.70 18.19
N GLU A 50 4.00 24.11 18.86
CA GLU A 50 4.80 23.00 18.31
C GLU A 50 3.94 21.76 18.03
N ALA A 51 3.02 21.41 18.93
CA ALA A 51 2.10 20.29 18.75
C ALA A 51 1.11 20.55 17.60
N GLU A 52 0.60 21.77 17.46
CA GLU A 52 -0.23 22.17 16.32
C GLU A 52 0.55 22.13 15.01
N ALA A 53 1.77 22.65 14.99
CA ALA A 53 2.65 22.58 13.82
C ALA A 53 2.93 21.12 13.41
N ALA A 54 3.18 20.24 14.39
CA ALA A 54 3.35 18.81 14.14
C ALA A 54 2.09 18.16 13.57
N ARG A 55 0.91 18.48 14.12
CA ARG A 55 -0.39 18.00 13.59
C ARG A 55 -0.62 18.47 12.15
N ARG A 56 -0.37 19.75 11.86
CA ARG A 56 -0.48 20.33 10.51
C ARG A 56 0.48 19.64 9.54
N ALA A 57 1.72 19.40 9.95
CA ALA A 57 2.71 18.68 9.15
C ALA A 57 2.28 17.23 8.86
N GLN A 58 1.72 16.53 9.85
CA GLN A 58 1.17 15.17 9.66
C GLN A 58 0.00 15.17 8.66
N GLU A 59 -0.90 16.16 8.75
CA GLU A 59 -2.01 16.29 7.81
C GLU A 59 -1.51 16.56 6.38
N GLN A 60 -0.51 17.42 6.22
CA GLN A 60 0.15 17.67 4.93
C GLN A 60 0.78 16.39 4.37
N LEU A 61 1.47 15.60 5.21
CA LEU A 61 2.06 14.33 4.79
C LEU A 61 0.99 13.32 4.36
N ARG A 62 -0.14 13.26 5.07
CA ARG A 62 -1.28 12.41 4.71
C ARG A 62 -1.81 12.79 3.32
N LYS A 63 -2.12 14.07 3.11
CA LYS A 63 -2.57 14.60 1.81
C LYS A 63 -1.57 14.32 0.69
N LEU A 64 -0.28 14.35 0.98
CA LEU A 64 0.77 14.05 0.01
C LEU A 64 0.82 12.57 -0.38
N LYS A 65 0.63 11.66 0.58
CA LYS A 65 0.59 10.21 0.34
C LYS A 65 -0.67 9.77 -0.40
N ASP A 66 -1.75 10.54 -0.28
CA ASP A 66 -3.03 10.29 -0.94
C ASP A 66 -2.99 10.68 -2.43
N THR A 67 -2.18 9.97 -3.22
CA THR A 67 -2.11 10.19 -4.68
C THR A 67 -2.92 9.15 -5.45
N LYS A 68 -3.41 9.53 -6.63
CA LYS A 68 -4.12 8.60 -7.55
C LYS A 68 -3.29 7.36 -7.86
N PHE A 69 -1.98 7.55 -8.07
CA PHE A 69 -1.05 6.47 -8.36
C PHE A 69 -0.88 5.53 -7.16
N LEU A 70 -0.55 6.05 -5.98
CA LEU A 70 -0.32 5.21 -4.80
C LEU A 70 -1.58 4.46 -4.35
N ASN A 71 -2.75 5.08 -4.49
CA ASN A 71 -4.04 4.46 -4.20
C ASN A 71 -4.41 3.36 -5.23
N SER A 72 -3.82 3.38 -6.42
CA SER A 72 -4.02 2.33 -7.42
C SER A 72 -3.18 1.07 -7.16
N LEU A 73 -2.13 1.16 -6.33
CA LEU A 73 -1.25 0.01 -6.07
C LEU A 73 -1.94 -1.04 -5.19
N VAL A 74 -1.75 -2.30 -5.55
CA VAL A 74 -2.26 -3.43 -4.77
C VAL A 74 -1.37 -3.61 -3.54
N LYS A 75 -2.00 -3.59 -2.36
CA LYS A 75 -1.37 -3.91 -1.08
C LYS A 75 -1.71 -5.34 -0.69
N ALA A 76 -0.78 -6.01 -0.01
CA ALA A 76 -0.96 -7.38 0.45
C ALA A 76 -2.16 -7.54 1.41
N ASP A 77 -2.36 -6.56 2.29
CA ASP A 77 -3.38 -6.62 3.35
C ASP A 77 -4.81 -6.68 2.79
N GLY A 78 -5.09 -5.97 1.68
CA GLY A 78 -6.42 -5.88 1.08
C GLY A 78 -6.77 -6.97 0.06
N LEU A 79 -5.86 -7.90 -0.23
CA LEU A 79 -6.11 -8.98 -1.20
C LEU A 79 -7.01 -10.09 -0.64
N PHE A 80 -7.10 -10.23 0.69
CA PHE A 80 -7.80 -11.33 1.35
C PHE A 80 -9.16 -10.94 1.97
N GLU A 81 -9.45 -9.64 2.09
CA GLU A 81 -10.66 -9.13 2.78
C GLU A 81 -11.97 -9.36 2.00
N SER A 82 -11.89 -9.78 0.73
CA SER A 82 -13.05 -10.24 -0.05
C SER A 82 -13.75 -11.47 0.54
N THR A 83 -13.13 -12.16 1.51
CA THR A 83 -13.71 -13.34 2.17
C THR A 83 -14.67 -13.02 3.32
N GLN A 84 -14.63 -11.82 3.92
CA GLN A 84 -15.47 -11.51 5.09
C GLN A 84 -16.84 -10.91 4.74
N ILE A 85 -16.94 -10.20 3.62
CA ILE A 85 -18.20 -9.61 3.14
C ILE A 85 -19.21 -10.73 2.80
N SER A 86 -18.74 -11.82 2.19
CA SER A 86 -19.59 -12.96 1.81
C SER A 86 -20.17 -13.73 3.00
N GLN A 87 -19.55 -13.70 4.19
CA GLN A 87 -20.10 -14.37 5.38
C GLN A 87 -21.29 -13.60 5.97
N GLN A 88 -21.26 -12.27 5.90
CA GLN A 88 -22.34 -11.41 6.38
C GLN A 88 -23.52 -11.40 5.38
N ASP A 89 -23.24 -11.36 4.08
CA ASP A 89 -24.28 -11.41 3.04
C ASP A 89 -24.90 -12.82 2.89
N ALA A 90 -24.14 -13.89 3.15
CA ALA A 90 -24.69 -15.25 3.21
C ALA A 90 -25.61 -15.47 4.44
N ALA A 91 -25.30 -14.83 5.57
CA ALA A 91 -26.19 -14.80 6.74
C ALA A 91 -27.50 -14.05 6.43
N ILE A 92 -27.44 -12.97 5.65
CA ILE A 92 -28.63 -12.22 5.19
C ILE A 92 -29.45 -13.06 4.20
N SER A 93 -28.81 -13.73 3.23
CA SER A 93 -29.49 -14.57 2.22
C SER A 93 -30.10 -15.85 2.81
N SER A 94 -29.52 -16.42 3.86
CA SER A 94 -30.08 -17.59 4.56
C SER A 94 -31.27 -17.23 5.46
N SER A 95 -31.35 -15.99 5.97
CA SER A 95 -32.50 -15.51 6.74
C SER A 95 -33.76 -15.28 5.90
N MET A 96 -33.61 -15.08 4.58
CA MET A 96 -34.72 -14.88 3.64
C MET A 96 -35.23 -16.18 3.00
N ALA A 97 -34.49 -17.30 3.13
CA ALA A 97 -34.84 -18.60 2.55
C ALA A 97 -35.63 -19.50 3.52
N PHE A 98 -36.58 -18.94 4.25
CA PHE A 98 -37.55 -19.68 5.06
C PHE A 98 -38.88 -19.78 4.30
N GLN A 99 -39.15 -20.98 3.76
CA GLN A 99 -40.40 -21.59 3.28
C GLN A 99 -40.32 -22.09 1.82
N ASP A 100 -39.92 -23.35 1.68
CA ASP A 100 -40.77 -24.39 1.08
C ASP A 100 -40.07 -25.75 1.17
N LYS A 101 -40.64 -26.66 1.97
CA LYS A 101 -40.24 -28.08 2.02
C LYS A 101 -41.45 -28.93 1.68
N THR A 102 -41.59 -29.26 0.40
CA THR A 102 -42.40 -30.39 -0.04
C THR A 102 -41.66 -31.23 -1.08
N SER A 103 -41.33 -32.45 -0.64
CA SER A 103 -41.15 -33.72 -1.38
C SER A 103 -39.99 -33.95 -2.38
N SER A 104 -39.18 -34.94 -1.96
CA SER A 104 -38.66 -36.11 -2.70
C SER A 104 -37.30 -36.05 -3.42
N GLY A 105 -36.34 -36.76 -2.82
CA GLY A 105 -35.56 -37.80 -3.52
C GLY A 105 -34.25 -37.40 -4.19
N GLY A 106 -33.15 -37.45 -3.45
CA GLY A 106 -31.81 -37.45 -4.03
C GLY A 106 -30.75 -36.92 -3.07
N SER A 107 -29.98 -37.82 -2.46
CA SER A 107 -28.75 -37.49 -1.72
C SER A 107 -27.68 -36.94 -2.69
N GLN A 108 -27.77 -35.66 -3.01
CA GLN A 108 -26.66 -34.85 -3.54
C GLN A 108 -26.38 -33.75 -2.53
N GLN A 109 -25.68 -34.13 -1.47
CA GLN A 109 -25.26 -33.24 -0.41
C GLN A 109 -23.72 -33.20 -0.41
N PHE A 110 -23.12 -32.77 -1.53
CA PHE A 110 -21.69 -32.47 -1.60
C PHE A 110 -21.44 -31.27 -2.52
N ASP A 111 -20.76 -30.27 -1.96
CA ASP A 111 -20.22 -29.07 -2.58
C ASP A 111 -21.20 -28.08 -3.23
N ALA A 112 -22.06 -27.49 -2.40
CA ALA A 112 -22.27 -26.04 -2.48
C ALA A 112 -20.99 -25.31 -2.02
N GLY A 113 -19.87 -25.60 -2.68
CA GLY A 113 -18.59 -24.96 -2.46
C GLY A 113 -18.77 -23.50 -2.81
N LEU A 114 -18.86 -22.67 -1.77
CA LEU A 114 -18.87 -21.21 -1.78
C LEU A 114 -18.21 -20.72 -3.07
N LYS A 115 -19.02 -20.36 -4.08
CA LYS A 115 -18.52 -19.75 -5.31
C LYS A 115 -17.94 -18.42 -4.88
N ARG A 116 -16.66 -18.40 -4.48
CA ARG A 116 -15.91 -17.17 -4.31
C ARG A 116 -16.03 -16.50 -5.67
N GLN A 117 -16.86 -15.47 -5.77
CA GLN A 117 -16.87 -14.54 -6.89
C GLN A 117 -15.57 -13.73 -6.77
N ALA A 118 -14.45 -14.40 -6.99
CA ALA A 118 -13.12 -13.81 -6.97
C ALA A 118 -12.82 -13.29 -8.38
N ASP A 119 -13.60 -12.30 -8.82
CA ASP A 119 -13.27 -11.57 -10.05
C ASP A 119 -12.98 -10.11 -9.65
N SER A 120 -11.88 -9.92 -8.90
CA SER A 120 -11.31 -8.57 -8.73
C SER A 120 -10.80 -7.97 -10.06
N GLY A 121 -10.80 -8.77 -11.14
CA GLY A 121 -10.34 -8.39 -12.48
C GLY A 121 -8.83 -8.19 -12.55
N ARG A 122 -8.08 -8.64 -11.54
CA ARG A 122 -6.62 -8.51 -11.45
C ARG A 122 -5.98 -9.87 -11.63
N TYR A 123 -5.05 -9.93 -12.57
CA TYR A 123 -4.41 -11.17 -12.98
C TYR A 123 -2.91 -11.07 -12.81
N SER A 124 -2.28 -12.23 -12.60
CA SER A 124 -0.83 -12.38 -12.57
C SER A 124 -0.24 -12.53 -13.97
N CYS A 125 1.10 -12.54 -14.07
CA CYS A 125 1.84 -12.86 -15.29
C CYS A 125 1.61 -11.91 -16.48
N SER A 126 1.32 -10.63 -16.21
CA SER A 126 1.11 -9.60 -17.25
C SER A 126 -0.10 -9.89 -18.17
N ILE A 127 -1.03 -10.73 -17.71
CA ILE A 127 -2.20 -11.12 -18.49
C ILE A 127 -3.30 -10.06 -18.33
N LYS A 128 -3.83 -9.58 -19.45
CA LYS A 128 -4.92 -8.60 -19.45
C LYS A 128 -6.27 -9.28 -19.18
N PRO A 129 -7.24 -8.58 -18.57
CA PRO A 129 -8.59 -9.12 -18.38
C PRO A 129 -9.27 -9.56 -19.67
N GLU A 130 -8.98 -8.85 -20.76
CA GLU A 130 -9.49 -9.16 -22.09
C GLU A 130 -8.94 -10.50 -22.60
N GLU A 131 -7.66 -10.79 -22.37
CA GLU A 131 -7.03 -12.06 -22.76
C GLU A 131 -7.61 -13.24 -21.99
N VAL A 132 -7.82 -13.08 -20.68
CA VAL A 132 -8.51 -14.11 -19.86
C VAL A 132 -9.92 -14.33 -20.38
N ARG A 133 -10.66 -13.27 -20.73
CA ARG A 133 -12.00 -13.40 -21.31
C ARG A 133 -11.97 -14.10 -22.68
N MET A 134 -10.98 -13.81 -23.51
CA MET A 134 -10.81 -14.47 -24.81
C MET A 134 -10.61 -15.97 -24.63
N VAL A 135 -9.75 -16.39 -23.70
CA VAL A 135 -9.48 -17.81 -23.42
C VAL A 135 -10.68 -18.50 -22.75
N THR A 136 -11.28 -17.87 -21.76
CA THR A 136 -12.31 -18.51 -20.92
C THR A 136 -13.70 -18.50 -21.52
N TYR A 137 -14.02 -17.53 -22.40
CA TYR A 137 -15.36 -17.37 -22.95
C TYR A 137 -15.38 -17.47 -24.48
N VAL A 138 -14.50 -16.75 -25.18
CA VAL A 138 -14.57 -16.64 -26.65
C VAL A 138 -14.06 -17.91 -27.33
N ALA A 139 -12.93 -18.45 -26.89
CA ALA A 139 -12.33 -19.66 -27.45
C ALA A 139 -13.24 -20.90 -27.41
N PRO A 140 -13.88 -21.28 -26.27
CA PRO A 140 -14.77 -22.44 -26.24
C PRO A 140 -16.01 -22.24 -27.11
N LYS A 141 -16.55 -21.02 -27.19
CA LYS A 141 -17.69 -20.69 -28.05
C LYS A 141 -17.36 -20.79 -29.54
N ALA A 142 -16.14 -20.40 -29.93
CA ALA A 142 -15.66 -20.50 -31.30
C ALA A 142 -15.46 -21.96 -31.74
N LEU A 143 -14.85 -22.80 -30.89
CA LEU A 143 -14.69 -24.23 -31.12
C LEU A 143 -16.04 -24.93 -31.29
N ALA A 144 -17.02 -24.61 -30.44
CA ALA A 144 -18.37 -25.13 -30.58
C ALA A 144 -19.05 -24.74 -31.90
N GLY A 145 -18.67 -23.59 -32.50
CA GLY A 145 -19.20 -23.13 -33.77
C GLY A 145 -18.55 -23.75 -35.02
N SER A 146 -17.29 -24.20 -34.93
CA SER A 146 -16.58 -24.80 -36.07
C SER A 146 -16.88 -26.29 -36.29
N GLU A 147 -17.35 -27.00 -35.26
CA GLU A 147 -17.69 -28.42 -35.30
C GLU A 147 -18.99 -28.73 -36.10
N GLY A 148 -19.59 -27.73 -36.74
CA GLY A 148 -20.59 -27.91 -37.79
C GLY A 148 -22.04 -27.95 -37.31
N GLY A 149 -22.89 -27.12 -37.94
CA GLY A 149 -24.33 -27.38 -38.19
C GLY A 149 -25.27 -27.69 -37.02
N PHE A 150 -24.80 -27.76 -35.78
CA PHE A 150 -25.63 -28.03 -34.61
C PHE A 150 -26.04 -26.72 -33.96
N ASN A 151 -27.34 -26.45 -33.96
CA ASN A 151 -27.93 -25.36 -33.20
C ASN A 151 -27.39 -25.37 -31.76
N LEU A 152 -26.82 -24.24 -31.34
CA LEU A 152 -26.29 -23.96 -30.00
C LEU A 152 -27.28 -24.31 -28.85
N HIS A 153 -28.55 -24.53 -29.19
CA HIS A 153 -29.63 -24.91 -28.29
C HIS A 153 -29.58 -26.36 -27.77
N MET A 154 -28.68 -27.22 -28.29
CA MET A 154 -28.61 -28.64 -27.93
C MET A 154 -27.20 -29.14 -27.55
N LEU A 155 -26.38 -28.28 -26.92
CA LEU A 155 -25.27 -28.81 -26.12
C LEU A 155 -25.87 -29.47 -24.87
N PRO A 156 -25.47 -30.70 -24.50
CA PRO A 156 -25.96 -31.31 -23.28
C PRO A 156 -25.61 -30.37 -22.13
N GLU A 157 -26.60 -30.03 -21.31
CA GLU A 157 -26.50 -29.09 -20.18
C GLU A 157 -25.26 -29.36 -19.30
N LYS A 158 -24.83 -30.63 -19.22
CA LYS A 158 -23.61 -31.08 -18.55
C LYS A 158 -22.33 -30.48 -19.18
N ALA A 159 -22.16 -30.56 -20.49
CA ALA A 159 -20.95 -30.08 -21.17
C ALA A 159 -20.79 -28.55 -21.05
N ALA A 160 -21.90 -27.81 -21.06
CA ALA A 160 -21.89 -26.36 -20.80
C ALA A 160 -21.43 -26.05 -19.37
N LYS A 161 -21.96 -26.77 -18.38
CA LYS A 161 -21.55 -26.65 -16.96
C LYS A 161 -20.07 -27.02 -16.76
N ASP A 162 -19.59 -28.05 -17.45
CA ASP A 162 -18.19 -28.48 -17.38
C ASP A 162 -17.25 -27.42 -17.97
N ALA A 163 -17.64 -26.79 -19.09
CA ALA A 163 -16.88 -25.71 -19.71
C ALA A 163 -16.84 -24.44 -18.83
N GLU A 164 -17.96 -24.10 -18.18
CA GLU A 164 -18.00 -23.01 -17.18
C GLU A 164 -17.10 -23.31 -15.98
N ALA A 165 -17.13 -24.55 -15.47
CA ALA A 165 -16.26 -24.96 -14.37
C ALA A 165 -14.77 -24.89 -14.75
N GLN A 166 -14.40 -25.30 -15.97
CA GLN A 166 -13.03 -25.16 -16.48
C GLN A 166 -12.62 -23.69 -16.60
N ALA A 167 -13.48 -22.83 -17.12
CA ALA A 167 -13.24 -21.39 -17.20
C ALA A 167 -12.98 -20.78 -15.81
N ASP A 168 -13.78 -21.16 -14.82
CA ASP A 168 -13.61 -20.70 -13.43
C ASP A 168 -12.29 -21.19 -12.82
N ILE A 169 -11.89 -22.44 -13.08
CA ILE A 169 -10.60 -22.98 -12.64
C ILE A 169 -9.45 -22.15 -13.23
N VAL A 170 -9.49 -21.86 -14.54
CA VAL A 170 -8.46 -21.06 -15.22
C VAL A 170 -8.40 -19.65 -14.64
N ARG A 171 -9.55 -18.99 -14.40
CA ARG A 171 -9.59 -17.66 -13.75
C ARG A 171 -8.91 -17.69 -12.39
N ARG A 172 -9.19 -18.70 -11.57
CA ARG A 172 -8.60 -18.85 -10.22
C ARG A 172 -7.10 -19.08 -10.27
N ILE A 173 -6.60 -19.88 -11.23
CA ILE A 173 -5.17 -20.13 -11.40
C ILE A 173 -4.43 -18.83 -11.73
N VAL A 174 -5.02 -18.00 -12.59
CA VAL A 174 -4.39 -16.78 -13.09
C VAL A 174 -4.60 -15.57 -12.15
N ALA A 175 -5.63 -15.62 -11.29
CA ALA A 175 -5.98 -14.55 -10.36
C ALA A 175 -4.81 -14.10 -9.49
N LEU A 176 -4.62 -12.78 -9.38
CA LEU A 176 -3.52 -12.19 -8.59
C LEU A 176 -3.63 -12.52 -7.09
N GLU A 177 -4.85 -12.74 -6.60
CA GLU A 177 -5.15 -13.11 -5.21
C GLU A 177 -4.46 -14.42 -4.80
N ASN A 178 -4.30 -15.35 -5.73
CA ASN A 178 -3.63 -16.63 -5.50
C ASN A 178 -2.14 -16.60 -5.86
N ALA A 179 -1.62 -15.44 -6.26
CA ALA A 179 -0.25 -15.29 -6.73
C ALA A 179 0.74 -14.99 -5.59
N ASN A 180 2.03 -15.20 -5.87
CA ASN A 180 3.11 -14.84 -4.95
C ASN A 180 3.26 -13.30 -4.83
N SER A 181 3.78 -12.82 -3.70
CA SER A 181 4.29 -11.45 -3.48
C SER A 181 5.03 -10.85 -4.68
N LYS A 182 5.90 -11.64 -5.33
CA LYS A 182 6.63 -11.21 -6.54
C LYS A 182 5.68 -10.84 -7.68
N ALA A 183 4.63 -11.61 -7.92
CA ALA A 183 3.64 -11.33 -8.95
C ALA A 183 2.87 -10.03 -8.65
N VAL A 184 2.53 -9.78 -7.38
CA VAL A 184 1.91 -8.50 -6.95
C VAL A 184 2.84 -7.32 -7.22
N VAL A 185 4.14 -7.48 -6.97
CA VAL A 185 5.14 -6.45 -7.31
C VAL A 185 5.22 -6.22 -8.81
N HIS A 186 5.20 -7.28 -9.63
CA HIS A 186 5.20 -7.14 -11.09
C HIS A 186 3.94 -6.42 -11.60
N TYR A 187 2.77 -6.78 -11.09
CA TYR A 187 1.52 -6.09 -11.39
C TYR A 187 1.59 -4.60 -11.04
N ASN A 188 2.11 -4.25 -9.85
CA ASN A 188 2.28 -2.86 -9.45
C ASN A 188 3.33 -2.11 -10.30
N ILE A 189 4.35 -2.80 -10.80
CA ILE A 189 5.33 -2.23 -11.74
C ILE A 189 4.66 -1.91 -13.08
N GLU A 190 3.82 -2.80 -13.62
CA GLU A 190 3.06 -2.54 -14.86
C GLU A 190 2.19 -1.30 -14.72
N ARG A 191 1.45 -1.15 -13.60
CA ARG A 191 0.69 0.09 -13.34
C ARG A 191 1.56 1.34 -13.32
N ALA A 192 2.81 1.24 -12.85
CA ALA A 192 3.76 2.34 -12.87
C ALA A 192 4.23 2.68 -14.29
N LEU A 193 4.41 1.68 -15.16
CA LEU A 193 4.70 1.91 -16.59
C LEU A 193 3.52 2.62 -17.27
N ASP A 194 2.30 2.14 -17.06
CA ASP A 194 1.10 2.71 -17.71
C ASP A 194 0.81 4.16 -17.27
N THR A 195 1.14 4.52 -16.03
CA THR A 195 0.82 5.83 -15.47
C THR A 195 1.89 6.90 -15.73
N PHE A 196 3.16 6.51 -15.83
CA PHE A 196 4.28 7.44 -16.03
C PHE A 196 4.94 7.34 -17.41
N GLY A 197 4.62 6.31 -18.19
CA GLY A 197 5.12 6.13 -19.55
C GLY A 197 4.62 7.24 -20.47
N ARG A 198 5.52 7.77 -21.31
CA ARG A 198 5.17 8.84 -22.26
C ARG A 198 4.57 8.30 -23.56
N SER A 199 4.99 7.10 -23.92
CA SER A 199 4.53 6.35 -25.10
C SER A 199 4.27 4.91 -24.69
N GLU A 200 3.55 4.19 -25.55
CA GLU A 200 3.37 2.76 -25.38
C GLU A 200 4.73 2.05 -25.32
N GLY A 201 4.95 1.25 -24.26
CA GLY A 201 6.20 0.52 -24.06
C GLY A 201 7.37 1.32 -23.49
N ASP A 202 7.17 2.57 -23.06
CA ASP A 202 8.23 3.36 -22.43
C ASP A 202 8.63 2.78 -21.05
N SER A 203 9.82 2.18 -20.99
CA SER A 203 10.43 1.65 -19.76
C SER A 203 11.68 2.43 -19.33
N GLY A 204 12.14 3.37 -20.17
CA GLY A 204 13.44 4.04 -20.04
C GLY A 204 13.36 5.42 -19.42
N SER A 205 12.20 6.08 -19.48
CA SER A 205 12.03 7.43 -18.95
C SER A 205 12.37 7.56 -17.46
N ALA A 206 12.94 8.70 -17.08
CA ALA A 206 13.38 8.97 -15.72
C ALA A 206 12.20 8.95 -14.72
N GLU A 207 11.01 9.42 -15.11
CA GLU A 207 9.79 9.32 -14.31
C GLU A 207 9.39 7.87 -14.06
N VAL A 208 9.39 7.06 -15.12
CA VAL A 208 9.05 5.64 -15.09
C VAL A 208 9.99 4.88 -14.16
N GLN A 209 11.31 5.06 -14.32
CA GLN A 209 12.30 4.42 -13.45
C GLN A 209 12.12 4.82 -11.97
N ALA A 210 11.83 6.10 -11.70
CA ALA A 210 11.56 6.58 -10.35
C ALA A 210 10.28 5.95 -9.76
N ALA A 211 9.24 5.76 -10.56
CA ALA A 211 8.00 5.08 -10.17
C ALA A 211 8.23 3.59 -9.87
N VAL A 212 8.98 2.88 -10.72
CA VAL A 212 9.34 1.47 -10.52
C VAL A 212 10.12 1.27 -9.21
N TRP A 213 11.09 2.14 -8.91
CA TRP A 213 11.77 2.04 -7.62
C TRP A 213 10.87 2.39 -6.46
N THR A 214 9.90 3.30 -6.62
CA THR A 214 8.92 3.61 -5.58
C THR A 214 8.08 2.37 -5.23
N VAL A 215 7.62 1.60 -6.22
CA VAL A 215 6.94 0.32 -5.98
C VAL A 215 7.81 -0.65 -5.19
N ARG A 216 9.09 -0.78 -5.57
CA ARG A 216 10.04 -1.68 -4.87
C ARG A 216 10.38 -1.20 -3.46
N ILE A 217 10.48 0.11 -3.26
CA ILE A 217 10.71 0.75 -1.96
C ILE A 217 9.54 0.42 -1.04
N ASN A 218 8.30 0.62 -1.48
CA ASN A 218 7.10 0.32 -0.69
C ASN A 218 7.04 -1.17 -0.31
N ASN A 219 7.31 -2.08 -1.25
CA ASN A 219 7.32 -3.51 -0.97
C ASN A 219 8.41 -3.92 0.05
N LEU A 220 9.61 -3.35 -0.04
CA LEU A 220 10.67 -3.58 0.96
C LEU A 220 10.36 -2.92 2.29
N GLU A 221 9.71 -1.76 2.28
CA GLU A 221 9.26 -1.06 3.48
C GLU A 221 8.32 -1.96 4.29
N ASP A 222 7.28 -2.50 3.65
CA ASP A 222 6.31 -3.41 4.27
C ASP A 222 7.00 -4.68 4.80
N HIS A 223 7.93 -5.26 4.04
CA HIS A 223 8.73 -6.41 4.50
C HIS A 223 9.58 -6.08 5.74
N LEU A 224 10.20 -4.89 5.78
CA LEU A 224 11.07 -4.46 6.88
C LEU A 224 10.29 -4.06 8.14
N ARG A 225 9.02 -3.63 8.01
CA ARG A 225 8.12 -3.38 9.15
C ARG A 225 7.92 -4.67 9.96
N VAL A 226 7.71 -5.79 9.26
CA VAL A 226 7.60 -7.12 9.87
C VAL A 226 8.98 -7.65 10.29
N ASN A 227 9.97 -7.59 9.41
CA ASN A 227 11.30 -8.19 9.60
C ASN A 227 12.34 -7.17 10.08
N ARG A 228 12.22 -6.76 11.35
CA ARG A 228 13.06 -5.71 11.93
C ARG A 228 14.56 -6.02 12.01
N LYS A 229 14.96 -7.29 11.99
CA LYS A 229 16.35 -7.75 12.11
C LYS A 229 17.04 -7.98 10.76
N ASP A 230 16.34 -7.80 9.65
CA ASP A 230 16.93 -7.99 8.33
C ASP A 230 17.76 -6.76 7.90
N HIS A 231 19.07 -6.85 8.13
CA HIS A 231 20.01 -5.78 7.79
C HIS A 231 20.39 -5.77 6.30
N GLN A 232 20.29 -6.90 5.61
CA GLN A 232 20.67 -7.00 4.20
C GLN A 232 19.62 -6.33 3.33
N ASN A 233 18.34 -6.62 3.58
CA ASN A 233 17.24 -5.96 2.89
C ASN A 233 17.12 -4.48 3.26
N ARG A 234 17.49 -4.07 4.48
CA ARG A 234 17.60 -2.65 4.83
C ARG A 234 18.64 -1.93 3.99
N ARG A 235 19.82 -2.54 3.75
CA ARG A 235 20.82 -1.97 2.85
C ARG A 235 20.30 -1.86 1.42
N ALA A 236 19.54 -2.86 0.95
CA ALA A 236 18.91 -2.83 -0.38
C ALA A 236 17.87 -1.70 -0.48
N TYR A 237 17.04 -1.52 0.55
CA TYR A 237 16.09 -0.42 0.66
C TYR A 237 16.78 0.95 0.57
N THR A 238 17.84 1.19 1.37
CA THR A 238 18.62 2.43 1.29
C THR A 238 19.22 2.67 -0.09
N LYS A 239 19.74 1.62 -0.74
CA LYS A 239 20.26 1.71 -2.12
C LYS A 239 19.17 2.14 -3.10
N LEU A 240 17.94 1.64 -2.96
CA LEU A 240 16.82 2.01 -3.83
C LEU A 240 16.37 3.45 -3.60
N LEU A 241 16.31 3.92 -2.35
CA LEU A 241 16.07 5.33 -2.03
C LEU A 241 17.04 6.25 -2.76
N HIS A 242 18.34 5.94 -2.67
CA HIS A 242 19.38 6.73 -3.35
C HIS A 242 19.28 6.65 -4.88
N LYS A 243 18.98 5.47 -5.46
CA LYS A 243 18.75 5.34 -6.90
C LYS A 243 17.61 6.23 -7.36
N ARG A 244 16.47 6.21 -6.66
CA ARG A 244 15.31 7.07 -6.94
C ARG A 244 15.65 8.54 -6.87
N ALA A 245 16.31 8.96 -5.79
CA ALA A 245 16.71 10.36 -5.64
C ALA A 245 17.68 10.81 -6.75
N LYS A 246 18.63 9.96 -7.15
CA LYS A 246 19.56 10.25 -8.25
C LYS A 246 18.82 10.50 -9.56
N MET A 247 17.80 9.69 -9.86
CA MET A 247 17.01 9.85 -11.09
C MET A 247 16.11 11.09 -11.05
N LEU A 248 15.50 11.39 -9.90
CA LEU A 248 14.72 12.61 -9.74
C LEU A 248 15.62 13.87 -9.82
N LYS A 249 16.84 13.82 -9.30
CA LYS A 249 17.86 14.88 -9.50
C LYS A 249 18.31 15.00 -10.97
N TYR A 250 18.34 13.90 -11.72
CA TYR A 250 18.58 13.94 -13.17
C TYR A 250 17.40 14.62 -13.89
N LEU A 251 16.18 14.16 -13.62
CA LEU A 251 14.96 14.72 -14.21
C LEU A 251 14.84 16.22 -13.94
N LYS A 252 15.15 16.68 -12.72
CA LYS A 252 15.16 18.11 -12.36
C LYS A 252 16.13 18.93 -13.23
N ARG A 253 17.32 18.38 -13.54
CA ARG A 253 18.31 19.05 -14.41
C ARG A 253 17.85 19.12 -15.86
N GLU A 254 17.07 18.13 -16.31
CA GLU A 254 16.57 18.04 -17.67
C GLU A 254 15.31 18.88 -17.88
N SER A 255 14.33 18.82 -16.96
CA SER A 255 13.09 19.57 -17.01
C SER A 255 12.48 19.75 -15.61
N LEU A 256 12.31 21.01 -15.19
CA LEU A 256 11.72 21.35 -13.91
C LEU A 256 10.23 21.02 -13.85
N GLU A 257 9.48 21.22 -14.94
CA GLU A 257 8.04 20.97 -14.99
C GLU A 257 7.73 19.49 -14.78
N ARG A 258 8.41 18.61 -15.53
CA ARG A 258 8.26 17.15 -15.39
C ARG A 258 8.64 16.67 -14.01
N TYR A 259 9.67 17.26 -13.41
CA TYR A 259 10.09 16.95 -12.05
C TYR A 259 8.98 17.23 -11.03
N TYR A 260 8.36 18.41 -11.04
CA TYR A 260 7.29 18.73 -10.10
C TYR A 260 6.02 17.89 -10.32
N LEU A 261 5.66 17.60 -11.57
CA LEU A 261 4.55 16.70 -11.88
C LEU A 261 4.82 15.28 -11.36
N CYS A 262 6.02 14.75 -11.60
CA CYS A 262 6.43 13.43 -11.12
C CYS A 262 6.43 13.37 -9.58
N LEU A 263 6.95 14.40 -8.89
CA LEU A 263 6.91 14.49 -7.42
C LEU A 263 5.48 14.44 -6.87
N LYS A 264 4.56 15.22 -7.47
CA LYS A 264 3.16 15.28 -7.07
C LYS A 264 2.47 13.93 -7.25
N GLN A 265 2.74 13.22 -8.34
CA GLN A 265 2.16 11.91 -8.61
C GLN A 265 2.72 10.82 -7.68
N LEU A 266 4.02 10.84 -7.40
CA LEU A 266 4.69 9.90 -6.49
C LEU A 266 4.43 10.19 -5.01
N GLY A 267 3.86 11.35 -4.66
CA GLY A 267 3.64 11.75 -3.27
C GLY A 267 4.93 12.06 -2.53
N LEU A 268 5.90 12.66 -3.22
CA LEU A 268 7.22 13.00 -2.67
C LEU A 268 7.39 14.51 -2.52
N THR A 269 8.04 14.94 -1.44
CA THR A 269 8.46 16.34 -1.29
C THR A 269 9.83 16.59 -1.92
N LYS A 270 10.10 17.85 -2.22
CA LYS A 270 11.41 18.32 -2.68
C LYS A 270 12.52 17.98 -1.67
N GLU A 271 12.23 18.14 -0.37
CA GLU A 271 13.18 17.89 0.71
C GLU A 271 13.67 16.44 0.75
N MET A 272 12.76 15.48 0.50
CA MET A 272 13.08 14.05 0.46
C MET A 272 14.05 13.66 -0.68
N VAL A 273 14.13 14.48 -1.72
CA VAL A 273 15.01 14.23 -2.88
C VAL A 273 16.31 15.01 -2.77
N GLU A 274 16.24 16.29 -2.39
CA GLU A 274 17.37 17.21 -2.44
C GLU A 274 18.25 17.14 -1.19
N GLY A 275 17.66 16.85 -0.04
CA GLY A 275 18.37 16.74 1.23
C GLY A 275 19.33 15.56 1.32
N GLU A 276 20.05 15.50 2.44
CA GLU A 276 20.79 14.30 2.81
C GLU A 276 19.78 13.19 3.16
N ILE A 277 19.87 12.08 2.43
CA ILE A 277 18.97 10.95 2.64
C ILE A 277 19.52 10.14 3.81
N VAL A 278 19.01 10.44 5.00
CA VAL A 278 19.28 9.66 6.20
C VAL A 278 18.19 8.60 6.33
N PRO A 279 18.44 7.32 5.98
CA PRO A 279 17.45 6.27 6.18
C PRO A 279 17.17 6.12 7.69
N PRO A 280 15.91 5.95 8.10
CA PRO A 280 15.59 5.82 9.51
C PRO A 280 16.20 4.53 10.08
N LYS A 281 16.59 4.57 11.36
CA LYS A 281 17.14 3.38 12.04
C LYS A 281 16.16 2.21 12.05
N ARG A 282 14.86 2.50 12.04
CA ARG A 282 13.76 1.56 11.94
C ARG A 282 12.70 2.10 10.99
N VAL A 283 12.17 1.23 10.15
CA VAL A 283 10.96 1.53 9.37
C VAL A 283 9.78 1.30 10.30
N GLU A 284 8.97 2.33 10.51
CA GLU A 284 7.73 2.27 11.29
C GLU A 284 6.54 1.93 10.40
#